data_AF-A0A2D9CFP8-F1
#
_entry.id   AF-A0A2D9CFP8-F1
#
_cell.length_a   1.000
_cell.length_b   1.000
_cell.length_c   1.000
_cell.angle_alpha   90.00
_cell.angle_beta   90.00
_cell.angle_gamma   90.00
#
_symmetry.space_group_name_H-M   'P 1'
#
loop_
_entity.id
_entity.type
_entity.pdbx_description
1 polymer ?
#
loop_
_entity_poly.entity_id
_entity_poly.type
_entity_poly.pdbx_seq_one_letter_code
_entity_poly.pdbx_strand_id
1 'polypeptide(L)'
;MTDIIDTILSIDSNAKVAVRGNDVRQIEWLENTTPIAEADILAKQKELQTAYDNAKYQRDRAEAYPSIAEQLDDIYHNGVDAWKATIKTVKDKYPKG
;
A
#
# COMPACT_ATOMS: atom_id res chain seq x y z
N MET A 1 2.82 -6.53 -4.14
CA MET A 1 3.01 -7.87 -3.55
C MET A 1 4.01 -7.69 -2.43
N THR A 2 3.61 -8.00 -1.20
CA THR A 2 4.51 -7.97 -0.04
C THR A 2 5.33 -9.26 -0.01
N ASP A 3 6.65 -9.13 0.12
CA ASP A 3 7.53 -10.29 0.23
C ASP A 3 7.28 -11.06 1.53
N ILE A 4 7.61 -12.35 1.53
CA ILE A 4 7.45 -13.23 2.70
C ILE A 4 8.29 -12.74 3.87
N ILE A 5 9.50 -12.21 3.61
CA ILE A 5 10.35 -11.60 4.64
C ILE A 5 9.65 -10.39 5.27
N ASP A 6 9.14 -9.46 4.45
CA ASP A 6 8.40 -8.28 4.95
C ASP A 6 7.15 -8.70 5.74
N THR A 7 6.47 -9.75 5.28
CA THR A 7 5.30 -10.30 5.96
C THR A 7 5.69 -10.86 7.33
N ILE A 8 6.76 -11.65 7.43
CA ILE A 8 7.29 -12.20 8.69
C ILE A 8 7.69 -11.06 9.63
N LEU A 9 8.40 -10.05 9.14
CA LEU A 9 8.81 -8.88 9.93
C LEU A 9 7.62 -8.02 10.39
N SER A 10 6.50 -8.07 9.68
CA SER A 10 5.26 -7.42 10.13
C SER A 10 4.55 -8.16 11.27
N ILE A 11 4.83 -9.46 11.45
CA ILE A 11 4.30 -10.29 12.55
C ILE A 11 5.25 -10.24 13.74
N ASP A 12 6.54 -10.44 13.50
CA ASP A 12 7.62 -10.32 14.48
C ASP A 12 8.75 -9.48 13.89
N SER A 13 8.84 -8.23 14.32
CA SER A 13 9.85 -7.28 13.87
C SER A 13 11.29 -7.68 14.20
N ASN A 14 11.49 -8.62 15.14
CA ASN A 14 12.81 -9.10 15.53
C ASN A 14 13.21 -10.40 14.83
N ALA A 15 12.31 -10.99 14.02
CA ALA A 15 12.56 -12.25 13.34
C ALA A 15 13.82 -12.18 12.47
N LYS A 16 14.68 -13.19 12.61
CA LYS A 16 15.84 -13.41 11.77
C LYS A 16 15.55 -14.59 10.86
N VAL A 17 15.36 -14.32 9.57
CA VAL A 17 14.99 -15.34 8.59
C VAL A 17 15.75 -15.19 7.29
N ALA A 18 15.99 -16.31 6.62
CA ALA A 18 16.36 -16.34 5.22
C ALA A 18 15.26 -17.08 4.44
N VAL A 19 14.78 -16.49 3.36
CA VAL A 19 13.71 -17.07 2.54
C VAL A 19 14.22 -17.29 1.13
N ARG A 20 14.10 -18.51 0.61
CA ARG A 20 14.52 -18.85 -0.75
C ARG A 20 13.33 -18.73 -1.70
N GLY A 21 13.54 -18.04 -2.82
CA GLY A 21 12.52 -17.92 -3.88
C GLY A 21 11.21 -17.25 -3.46
N ASN A 22 11.20 -16.52 -2.34
CA ASN A 22 9.99 -15.93 -1.75
C ASN A 22 8.89 -16.97 -1.46
N ASP A 23 9.27 -18.20 -1.12
CA ASP A 23 8.36 -19.32 -0.86
C ASP A 23 8.21 -19.53 0.65
N VAL A 24 6.96 -19.52 1.15
CA VAL A 24 6.63 -19.76 2.56
C VAL A 24 7.08 -21.14 3.04
N ARG A 25 7.30 -22.10 2.12
CA ARG A 25 7.80 -23.45 2.44
C ARG A 25 9.31 -23.54 2.50
N GLN A 26 10.03 -22.47 2.12
CA GLN A 26 11.48 -22.43 2.06
C GLN A 26 12.06 -21.34 2.98
N ILE A 27 11.62 -21.37 4.24
CA ILE A 27 12.05 -20.45 5.29
C ILE A 27 13.09 -21.14 6.18
N GLU A 28 14.25 -20.51 6.32
CA GLU A 28 15.27 -20.84 7.31
C GLU A 28 15.17 -19.83 8.46
N TRP A 29 14.84 -20.32 9.65
CA TRP A 29 14.72 -19.52 10.88
C TRP A 29 16.08 -19.47 11.58
N LEU A 30 16.58 -18.26 11.87
CA LEU A 30 17.92 -18.00 12.38
C LEU A 30 17.86 -17.48 13.83
N GLU A 31 19.00 -17.53 14.54
CA GLU A 31 19.21 -16.86 15.84
C GLU A 31 18.12 -17.12 16.90
N ASN A 32 17.60 -18.35 16.98
CA ASN A 32 16.52 -18.76 17.87
C ASN A 32 15.17 -18.06 17.62
N THR A 33 14.95 -17.51 16.42
CA THR A 33 13.63 -17.02 16.02
C THR A 33 12.63 -18.18 16.09
N THR A 34 11.55 -17.99 16.86
CA THR A 34 10.47 -18.96 16.93
C THR A 34 9.77 -19.08 15.57
N PRO A 35 9.68 -20.27 14.96
CA PRO A 35 9.00 -20.42 13.69
C PRO A 35 7.54 -19.98 13.76
N ILE A 36 7.13 -19.15 12.81
CA ILE A 36 5.73 -18.74 12.62
C ILE A 36 5.07 -19.76 11.68
N ALA A 37 3.82 -20.13 11.96
CA ALA A 37 3.10 -21.07 11.12
C ALA A 37 2.88 -20.51 9.71
N GLU A 38 3.03 -21.36 8.69
CA GLU A 38 2.84 -20.95 7.28
C GLU A 38 1.45 -20.31 7.06
N ALA A 39 0.43 -20.86 7.71
CA ALA A 39 -0.94 -20.35 7.62
C ALA A 39 -1.05 -18.89 8.13
N ASP A 40 -0.34 -18.56 9.21
CA ASP A 40 -0.35 -17.21 9.78
C ASP A 40 0.39 -16.22 8.88
N ILE A 41 1.53 -16.65 8.30
CA ILE A 41 2.28 -15.85 7.32
C ILE A 41 1.40 -15.56 6.11
N LEU A 42 0.76 -16.58 5.53
CA LEU A 42 -0.11 -16.41 4.35
C LEU A 42 -1.35 -15.56 4.66
N ALA A 43 -1.95 -15.74 5.85
CA ALA A 43 -3.06 -14.92 6.30
C ALA A 43 -2.66 -13.44 6.40
N LYS A 44 -1.50 -13.15 6.99
CA LYS A 44 -0.97 -11.79 7.09
C LYS A 44 -0.61 -11.21 5.73
N GLN A 45 -0.01 -12.01 4.85
CA GLN A 45 0.31 -11.56 3.48
C GLN A 45 -0.97 -11.14 2.75
N LYS A 46 -2.04 -11.94 2.87
CA LYS A 46 -3.35 -11.63 2.27
C LYS A 46 -3.98 -10.37 2.87
N GLU A 47 -3.88 -10.18 4.19
CA GLU A 47 -4.31 -8.95 4.87
C GLU A 47 -3.59 -7.72 4.31
N LEU A 48 -2.26 -7.76 4.23
CA LEU A 48 -1.42 -6.67 3.71
C LEU A 48 -1.72 -6.38 2.24
N GLN A 49 -1.87 -7.41 1.41
CA GLN A 49 -2.23 -7.25 0.01
C GLN A 49 -3.62 -6.62 -0.13
N THR A 50 -4.60 -7.07 0.66
CA THR A 50 -5.94 -6.47 0.68
C THR A 50 -5.89 -5.00 1.09
N ALA A 51 -5.11 -4.65 2.11
CA ALA A 51 -4.93 -3.26 2.54
C ALA A 51 -4.28 -2.40 1.45
N TYR A 52 -3.26 -2.93 0.78
CA TYR A 52 -2.59 -2.26 -0.34
C TYR A 52 -3.54 -2.01 -1.52
N ASP A 53 -4.36 -3.00 -1.87
CA ASP A 53 -5.32 -2.92 -2.97
C ASP A 53 -6.48 -1.98 -2.64
N ASN A 54 -7.00 -2.02 -1.41
CA ASN A 54 -8.02 -1.08 -0.94
C ASN A 54 -7.52 0.38 -0.95
N ALA A 55 -6.22 0.59 -0.75
CA ALA A 55 -5.60 1.91 -0.82
C ALA A 55 -5.25 2.37 -2.26
N LYS A 56 -5.54 1.58 -3.31
CA LYS A 56 -5.15 1.90 -4.69
C LYS A 56 -5.63 3.27 -5.15
N TYR A 57 -6.86 3.65 -4.79
CA TYR A 57 -7.42 4.96 -5.16
C TYR A 57 -6.56 6.13 -4.68
N GLN A 58 -5.84 5.99 -3.55
CA GLN A 58 -5.00 7.08 -3.03
C GLN A 58 -3.79 7.30 -3.92
N ARG A 59 -3.15 6.21 -4.37
CA ARG A 59 -2.00 6.25 -5.27
C ARG A 59 -2.41 6.80 -6.65
N ASP A 60 -3.51 6.29 -7.19
CA ASP A 60 -4.02 6.73 -8.50
C ASP A 60 -4.40 8.23 -8.48
N ARG A 61 -5.01 8.71 -7.38
CA ARG A 61 -5.31 10.14 -7.22
C ARG A 61 -4.07 10.99 -7.05
N ALA A 62 -3.07 10.54 -6.30
CA ALA A 62 -1.84 11.28 -6.11
C ALA A 62 -1.11 11.52 -7.44
N GLU A 63 -1.13 10.54 -8.34
CA GLU A 63 -0.57 10.67 -9.69
C GLU A 63 -1.44 11.54 -10.61
N ALA A 64 -2.77 11.49 -10.46
CA ALA A 64 -3.69 12.20 -11.34
C ALA A 64 -4.04 13.62 -10.90
N TYR A 65 -3.76 14.01 -9.66
CA TYR A 65 -4.01 15.38 -9.22
C TYR A 65 -3.08 16.35 -9.97
N PRO A 66 -3.58 17.54 -10.34
CA PRO A 66 -2.71 18.62 -10.76
C PRO A 66 -1.70 18.94 -9.67
N SER A 67 -0.56 19.53 -10.05
CA SER A 67 0.41 20.02 -9.09
C SER A 67 -0.22 21.04 -8.14
N ILE A 68 0.37 21.23 -6.96
CA ILE A 68 -0.12 22.23 -6.01
C ILE A 68 -0.11 23.64 -6.62
N ALA A 69 0.87 23.97 -7.46
CA ALA A 69 0.92 25.25 -8.15
C ALA A 69 -0.29 25.46 -9.08
N GLU A 70 -0.62 24.48 -9.91
CA GLU A 70 -1.80 24.53 -10.80
C GLU A 70 -3.10 24.59 -10.00
N GLN A 71 -3.18 23.90 -8.86
CA GLN A 71 -4.37 23.97 -8.01
C GLN A 71 -4.54 25.36 -7.39
N LEU A 72 -3.46 25.98 -6.91
CA LEU A 72 -3.51 27.34 -6.35
C LEU A 72 -3.83 28.39 -7.43
N ASP A 73 -3.27 28.21 -8.63
CA ASP A 73 -3.53 29.05 -9.80
C ASP A 73 -5.01 28.97 -10.25
N ASP A 74 -5.56 27.75 -10.33
CA ASP A 74 -6.97 27.50 -10.64
C ASP A 74 -7.91 28.13 -9.60
N ILE A 75 -7.56 28.04 -8.31
CA ILE A 75 -8.29 28.72 -7.24
C ILE A 75 -8.26 30.24 -7.43
N TYR A 76 -7.11 30.81 -7.77
CA TYR A 76 -6.94 32.25 -7.93
C TYR A 76 -7.72 32.80 -9.14
N HIS A 77 -7.65 32.09 -10.27
CA HIS A 77 -8.24 32.55 -11.53
C HIS A 77 -9.70 32.15 -11.73
N ASN A 78 -10.07 30.92 -11.35
CA ASN A 78 -11.40 30.35 -11.62
C ASN A 78 -12.25 30.16 -10.35
N GLY A 79 -11.66 30.35 -9.16
CA GLY A 79 -12.34 30.26 -7.89
C GLY A 79 -12.47 28.83 -7.36
N VAL A 80 -12.87 28.74 -6.09
CA VAL A 80 -12.93 27.46 -5.35
C VAL A 80 -13.91 26.45 -5.94
N ASP A 81 -15.01 26.91 -6.56
CA ASP A 81 -16.01 26.00 -7.12
C ASP A 81 -15.54 25.32 -8.42
N ALA A 82 -14.82 26.05 -9.27
CA ALA A 82 -14.18 25.47 -10.46
C ALA A 82 -13.09 24.47 -10.05
N TRP A 83 -12.22 24.84 -9.10
CA TRP A 83 -11.20 23.94 -8.55
C TRP A 83 -11.80 22.65 -7.97
N LYS A 84 -12.91 22.76 -7.21
CA LYS A 84 -13.62 21.57 -6.70
C LYS A 84 -14.12 20.66 -7.80
N ALA A 85 -14.56 21.21 -8.94
CA ALA A 85 -14.99 20.41 -10.09
C ALA A 85 -13.82 19.62 -10.68
N THR A 86 -12.65 20.26 -10.86
CA THR A 86 -11.41 19.60 -11.30
C THR A 86 -11.02 18.45 -10.37
N ILE A 87 -11.01 18.70 -9.05
CA ILE A 87 -10.72 17.66 -8.05
C ILE A 87 -11.79 16.55 -8.08
N LYS A 88 -13.06 16.90 -8.28
CA LYS A 88 -14.15 15.92 -8.35
C LYS A 88 -13.95 14.97 -9.53
N THR A 89 -13.54 15.44 -10.70
CA THR A 89 -13.26 14.58 -11.86
C THR A 89 -12.21 13.51 -11.54
N VAL A 90 -11.14 13.87 -10.83
CA VAL A 90 -10.12 12.91 -10.39
C VAL A 90 -10.71 11.90 -9.38
N LYS A 91 -11.52 12.37 -8.44
CA LYS A 91 -12.14 11.51 -7.42
C LYS A 91 -13.20 10.56 -7.98
N ASP A 92 -13.95 10.99 -9.00
CA ASP A 92 -14.94 10.17 -9.69
C ASP A 92 -14.26 9.10 -10.56
N LYS A 93 -13.12 9.44 -11.19
CA LYS A 93 -12.30 8.47 -11.95
C LYS A 93 -11.68 7.40 -11.05
N TYR A 94 -11.28 7.77 -9.83
CA TYR A 94 -10.71 6.87 -8.83
C TYR A 94 -11.54 6.92 -7.55
N PRO A 95 -12.73 6.28 -7.51
CA PRO A 95 -13.61 6.33 -6.36
C PRO A 95 -12.95 5.70 -5.13
N LYS A 96 -13.35 6.16 -3.94
CA LYS A 96 -12.98 5.46 -2.71
C LYS A 96 -13.88 4.22 -2.64
N GLY A 97 -13.25 3.04 -2.56
CA GLY A 97 -13.94 1.78 -2.33
C GLY A 97 -14.64 1.73 -0.99
#